data_AF-A0A2H3HM81-F1
#
_entry.id   AF-A0A2H3HM81-F1
#
_cell.length_a   1.000
_cell.length_b   1.000
_cell.length_c   1.000
_cell.angle_alpha   90.00
_cell.angle_beta   90.00
_cell.angle_gamma   90.00
#
_symmetry.space_group_name_H-M   'P 1'
#
loop_
_entity.id
_entity.type
_entity.pdbx_description
1 polymer ?
#
loop_
_entity_poly.entity_id
_entity_poly.type
_entity_poly.pdbx_seq_one_letter_code
_entity_poly.pdbx_strand_id
1 'polypeptide(L)'
;MRPRVFAYAKFNIDALISLATNLRGQPCTVDTSTRPKAGSTHWVIFITFEDGIEWVFRSPRGGSSAIITEESASKLLISEAATLKYLRTLGSIPVPEVFSFSGNADSDIGVPYILMSKASGRPLSEYDWIELSRIEGYPTRRSLLPLTDQDREKVMKQLGTIMSRLSDCHFDKIGSLLENSHGNTFVGECFSPSLLWQHRDELEGIDRGPFDQESQHLQSLVSAFKAHAEELPLSPHSFFAPIPDPFEYPNWTSYRQAVER
;
A
#
# COMPACT_ATOMS: atom_id res chain seq x y z
N MET A 1 28.47 -4.91 13.49
CA MET A 1 27.16 -5.47 13.11
C MET A 1 26.47 -4.44 12.21
N ARG A 2 25.92 -4.82 11.05
CA ARG A 2 25.20 -3.86 10.18
C ARG A 2 23.88 -3.45 10.87
N PRO A 3 23.52 -2.15 10.92
CA PRO A 3 22.26 -1.70 11.51
C PRO A 3 21.06 -2.41 10.87
N ARG A 4 20.08 -2.81 11.69
CA ARG A 4 18.94 -3.63 11.23
C ARG A 4 17.96 -2.84 10.38
N VAL A 5 17.99 -1.51 10.46
CA VAL A 5 17.19 -0.60 9.63
C VAL A 5 17.45 -0.79 8.12
N PHE A 6 18.64 -1.27 7.73
CA PHE A 6 19.00 -1.52 6.33
C PHE A 6 18.61 -2.91 5.81
N ALA A 7 17.63 -3.57 6.44
CA ALA A 7 17.25 -4.95 6.09
C ALA A 7 16.60 -5.06 4.69
N TYR A 8 15.99 -3.99 4.18
CA TYR A 8 15.31 -3.99 2.87
C TYR A 8 16.06 -3.20 1.80
N ALA A 9 16.72 -2.11 2.17
CA ALA A 9 17.47 -1.27 1.25
C ALA A 9 18.66 -0.58 1.95
N LYS A 10 19.63 -0.12 1.15
CA LYS A 10 20.61 0.88 1.57
C LYS A 10 20.04 2.26 1.22
N PHE A 11 20.08 3.19 2.16
CA PHE A 11 19.59 4.55 1.97
C PHE A 11 20.32 5.48 2.95
N ASN A 12 20.28 6.78 2.67
CA ASN A 12 20.97 7.80 3.46
C ASN A 12 20.07 8.30 4.61
N ILE A 13 20.33 7.81 5.82
CA ILE A 13 19.58 8.19 7.02
C ILE A 13 19.83 9.65 7.40
N ASP A 14 21.05 10.15 7.21
CA ASP A 14 21.39 11.53 7.57
C ASP A 14 20.66 12.53 6.68
N ALA A 15 20.54 12.23 5.37
CA ALA A 15 19.71 13.00 4.45
C ALA A 15 18.22 12.96 4.83
N LEU A 16 17.71 11.79 5.25
CA LEU A 16 16.33 11.67 5.72
C LEU A 16 16.08 12.50 7.00
N ILE A 17 16.98 12.41 7.99
CA ILE A 17 16.89 13.18 9.24
C ILE A 17 16.96 14.67 8.94
N SER A 18 17.88 15.09 8.06
CA SER A 18 18.02 16.50 7.65
C SER A 18 16.76 17.00 6.97
N LEU A 19 16.20 16.24 6.03
CA LEU A 19 14.94 16.58 5.36
C LEU A 19 13.78 16.71 6.35
N ALA A 20 13.58 15.71 7.20
CA ALA A 20 12.48 15.70 8.18
C ALA A 20 12.62 16.84 9.20
N THR A 21 13.84 17.11 9.66
CA THR A 21 14.14 18.23 10.57
C THR A 21 13.83 19.56 9.91
N ASN A 22 14.24 19.76 8.65
CA ASN A 22 14.00 21.00 7.92
C ASN A 22 12.50 21.22 7.63
N LEU A 23 11.79 20.18 7.20
CA LEU A 23 10.35 20.28 6.90
C LEU A 23 9.52 20.64 8.13
N ARG A 24 9.93 20.15 9.31
CA ARG A 24 9.17 20.36 10.54
C ARG A 24 9.69 21.52 11.41
N GLY A 25 10.96 21.90 11.25
CA GLY A 25 11.63 22.85 12.13
C GLY A 25 11.99 22.30 13.50
N GLN A 26 12.12 20.97 13.66
CA GLN A 26 12.43 20.33 14.94
C GLN A 26 13.33 19.09 14.75
N PRO A 27 14.29 18.84 15.65
CA PRO A 27 15.13 17.64 15.57
C PRO A 27 14.33 16.34 15.65
N CYS A 28 14.82 15.32 14.96
CA CYS A 28 14.23 13.99 14.94
C CYS A 28 15.28 12.88 14.99
N THR A 29 14.83 11.68 15.32
CA THR A 29 15.65 10.46 15.39
C THR A 29 14.98 9.32 14.65
N VAL A 30 15.80 8.36 14.21
CA VAL A 30 15.37 7.10 13.60
C VAL A 30 16.03 5.97 14.37
N ASP A 31 15.24 5.00 14.84
CA ASP A 31 15.79 3.80 15.48
C ASP A 31 16.46 2.90 14.44
N THR A 32 17.78 2.82 14.51
CA THR A 32 18.59 2.02 13.58
C THR A 32 18.78 0.56 14.03
N SER A 33 18.37 0.24 15.27
CA SER A 33 18.56 -1.06 15.91
C SER A 33 17.46 -2.06 15.57
N THR A 34 16.28 -1.59 15.17
CA THR A 34 15.15 -2.44 14.82
C THR A 34 15.06 -2.68 13.30
N ARG A 35 14.50 -3.83 12.94
CA ARG A 35 14.19 -4.13 11.54
C ARG A 35 12.97 -3.32 11.12
N PRO A 36 12.95 -2.71 9.92
CA PRO A 36 11.77 -2.00 9.44
C PRO A 36 10.54 -2.91 9.43
N LYS A 37 9.37 -2.31 9.65
CA LYS A 37 8.10 -3.00 9.37
C LYS A 37 7.99 -3.19 7.85
N ALA A 38 7.27 -4.21 7.40
CA ALA A 38 7.04 -4.40 5.98
C ALA A 38 5.73 -5.12 5.72
N GLY A 39 5.12 -4.77 4.60
CA GLY A 39 4.08 -5.55 3.94
C GLY A 39 4.61 -6.21 2.68
N SER A 40 3.70 -6.50 1.75
CA SER A 40 4.03 -7.11 0.46
C SER A 40 4.64 -6.11 -0.53
N THR A 41 4.26 -4.84 -0.47
CA THR A 41 4.70 -3.82 -1.45
C THR A 41 5.68 -2.81 -0.90
N HIS A 42 5.64 -2.52 0.40
CA HIS A 42 6.46 -1.48 1.03
C HIS A 42 7.12 -1.98 2.31
N TRP A 43 8.28 -1.39 2.63
CA TRP A 43 8.86 -1.39 3.96
C TRP A 43 8.74 0.01 4.59
N VAL A 44 8.77 0.06 5.91
CA VAL A 44 8.41 1.24 6.70
C VAL A 44 9.30 1.39 7.92
N ILE A 45 9.78 2.61 8.15
CA ILE A 45 10.43 3.05 9.39
C ILE A 45 9.68 4.23 9.99
N PHE A 46 9.89 4.45 11.28
CA PHE A 46 9.30 5.57 12.01
C PHE A 46 10.38 6.59 12.35
N ILE A 47 10.02 7.87 12.24
CA ILE A 47 10.85 9.01 12.60
C ILE A 47 10.19 9.66 13.80
N THR A 48 10.91 9.76 14.91
CA THR A 48 10.38 10.30 16.16
C THR A 48 11.03 11.64 16.44
N PHE A 49 10.21 12.67 16.62
CA PHE A 49 10.68 14.02 16.95
C PHE A 49 10.73 14.22 18.47
N GLU A 50 11.45 15.23 18.92
CA GLU A 50 11.66 15.49 20.35
C GLU A 50 10.35 15.73 21.14
N ASP A 51 9.30 16.22 20.48
CA ASP A 51 7.98 16.39 21.11
C ASP A 51 7.12 15.11 21.12
N GLY A 52 7.68 13.98 20.68
CA GLY A 52 7.03 12.67 20.68
C GLY A 52 6.11 12.42 19.49
N ILE A 53 5.88 13.38 18.59
CA ILE A 53 5.15 13.12 17.35
C ILE A 53 6.01 12.25 16.43
N GLU A 54 5.36 11.31 15.77
CA GLU A 54 6.00 10.36 14.85
C GLU A 54 5.56 10.59 13.40
N TRP A 55 6.52 10.53 12.49
CA TRP A 55 6.30 10.43 11.05
C TRP A 55 6.63 9.03 10.55
N VAL A 56 6.10 8.71 9.38
CA VAL A 56 6.27 7.46 8.66
C VAL A 56 7.09 7.71 7.41
N PHE A 57 8.17 6.96 7.25
CA PHE A 57 8.89 6.86 5.99
C PHE A 57 8.63 5.47 5.41
N ARG A 58 8.02 5.43 4.22
CA ARG A 58 7.73 4.19 3.49
C ARG A 58 8.43 4.21 2.14
N SER A 59 8.89 3.05 1.71
CA SER A 59 9.58 2.88 0.43
C SER A 59 9.20 1.53 -0.18
N PRO A 60 9.13 1.40 -1.52
CA PRO A 60 8.77 0.16 -2.17
C PRO A 60 9.78 -0.95 -1.86
N ARG A 61 9.31 -2.20 -1.91
CA ARG A 61 10.20 -3.36 -1.87
C ARG A 61 10.86 -3.54 -3.23
N GLY A 62 12.18 -3.65 -3.22
CA GLY A 62 12.99 -3.93 -4.41
C GLY A 62 13.54 -5.36 -4.44
N GLY A 63 14.33 -5.62 -5.49
CA GLY A 63 15.08 -6.87 -5.67
C GLY A 63 14.18 -8.09 -5.81
N SER A 64 14.65 -9.24 -5.30
CA SER A 64 13.95 -10.53 -5.42
C SER A 64 12.60 -10.64 -4.69
N SER A 65 12.16 -9.57 -4.02
CA SER A 65 10.87 -9.48 -3.35
C SER A 65 9.95 -8.41 -3.92
N ALA A 66 10.35 -7.78 -5.02
CA ALA A 66 9.50 -6.87 -5.76
C ALA A 66 8.40 -7.65 -6.50
N ILE A 67 7.19 -7.10 -6.52
CA ILE A 67 6.02 -7.68 -7.21
C ILE A 67 5.87 -7.09 -8.63
N ILE A 68 6.53 -5.96 -8.86
CA ILE A 68 6.51 -5.12 -10.06
C ILE A 68 7.91 -4.54 -10.26
N THR A 69 8.20 -4.05 -11.46
CA THR A 69 9.45 -3.37 -11.81
C THR A 69 9.68 -2.11 -10.97
N GLU A 70 10.94 -1.66 -10.89
CA GLU A 70 11.29 -0.43 -10.19
C GLU A 70 10.62 0.82 -10.80
N GLU A 71 10.44 0.84 -12.13
CA GLU A 71 9.74 1.92 -12.82
C GLU A 71 8.26 1.97 -12.40
N SER A 72 7.56 0.83 -12.44
CA SER A 72 6.16 0.75 -12.02
C SER A 72 5.99 1.05 -10.54
N ALA A 73 6.92 0.60 -9.69
CA ALA A 73 6.92 0.93 -8.26
C ALA A 73 7.08 2.43 -8.02
N SER A 74 7.92 3.11 -8.81
CA SER A 74 8.09 4.56 -8.77
C SER A 74 6.81 5.31 -9.16
N LYS A 75 6.19 4.93 -10.30
CA LYS A 75 4.93 5.52 -10.77
C LYS A 75 3.79 5.31 -9.78
N LEU A 76 3.66 4.10 -9.25
CA LEU A 76 2.64 3.76 -8.26
C LEU A 76 2.84 4.58 -6.97
N LEU A 77 4.08 4.72 -6.49
CA LEU A 77 4.39 5.53 -5.31
C LEU A 77 4.00 7.00 -5.50
N ILE A 78 4.32 7.58 -6.67
CA ILE A 78 3.90 8.95 -7.00
C ILE A 78 2.38 9.06 -6.99
N SER A 79 1.69 8.07 -7.55
CA SER A 79 0.23 8.05 -7.58
C SER A 79 -0.40 7.90 -6.19
N GLU A 80 0.20 7.09 -5.30
CA GLU A 80 -0.23 6.98 -3.91
C GLU A 80 -0.09 8.32 -3.17
N ALA A 81 1.02 9.03 -3.35
CA ALA A 81 1.23 10.35 -2.76
C ALA A 81 0.22 11.38 -3.29
N ALA A 82 0.00 11.42 -4.62
CA ALA A 82 -0.99 12.29 -5.25
C ALA A 82 -2.41 12.00 -4.76
N THR A 83 -2.77 10.72 -4.60
CA THR A 83 -4.07 10.30 -4.08
C THR A 83 -4.27 10.75 -2.63
N LEU A 84 -3.26 10.58 -1.76
CA LEU A 84 -3.34 11.04 -0.38
C LEU A 84 -3.50 12.57 -0.30
N LYS A 85 -2.75 13.33 -1.11
CA LYS A 85 -2.88 14.79 -1.18
C LYS A 85 -4.26 15.22 -1.68
N TYR A 86 -4.78 14.58 -2.72
CA TYR A 86 -6.12 14.84 -3.24
C TYR A 86 -7.18 14.61 -2.15
N LEU A 87 -7.18 13.42 -1.51
CA LEU A 87 -8.15 13.09 -0.46
C LEU A 87 -8.05 14.03 0.75
N ARG A 88 -6.84 14.51 1.08
CA ARG A 88 -6.63 15.49 2.14
C ARG A 88 -7.33 16.81 1.84
N THR A 89 -7.36 17.26 0.58
CA THR A 89 -8.03 18.51 0.18
C THR A 89 -9.55 18.48 0.38
N LEU A 90 -10.15 17.28 0.36
CA LEU A 90 -11.57 17.09 0.62
C LEU A 90 -11.93 17.23 2.11
N GLY A 91 -10.96 17.06 3.01
CA GLY A 91 -11.10 17.20 4.46
C GLY A 91 -12.01 16.17 5.15
N SER A 92 -12.72 15.34 4.38
CA SER A 92 -13.75 14.44 4.86
C SER A 92 -13.23 13.02 5.11
N ILE A 93 -12.06 12.65 4.60
CA ILE A 93 -11.51 11.31 4.79
C ILE A 93 -10.22 11.43 5.63
N PRO A 94 -10.11 10.70 6.76
CA PRO A 94 -8.91 10.74 7.59
C PRO A 94 -7.77 10.00 6.88
N VAL A 95 -6.96 10.74 6.12
CA VAL A 95 -5.75 10.23 5.45
C VAL A 95 -4.48 10.81 6.08
N PRO A 96 -3.36 10.08 6.05
CA PRO A 96 -2.05 10.63 6.38
C PRO A 96 -1.71 11.87 5.54
N GLU A 97 -1.09 12.85 6.17
CA GLU A 97 -0.56 14.03 5.49
C GLU A 97 0.80 13.72 4.88
N VAL A 98 0.96 13.96 3.58
CA VAL A 98 2.23 13.78 2.87
C VAL A 98 3.07 15.05 2.99
N PHE A 99 4.26 14.94 3.58
CA PHE A 99 5.20 16.05 3.74
C PHE A 99 6.21 16.13 2.59
N SER A 100 6.66 14.99 2.09
CA SER A 100 7.55 14.88 0.94
C SER A 100 7.44 13.50 0.32
N PHE A 101 7.69 13.39 -0.98
CA PHE A 101 7.80 12.10 -1.67
C PHE A 101 8.76 12.23 -2.86
N SER A 102 9.36 11.10 -3.25
CA SER A 102 10.17 11.00 -4.47
C SER A 102 9.99 9.62 -5.08
N GLY A 103 9.69 9.57 -6.37
CA GLY A 103 9.80 8.33 -7.16
C GLY A 103 11.24 8.02 -7.59
N ASN A 104 12.16 8.98 -7.46
CA ASN A 104 13.53 8.84 -7.94
C ASN A 104 14.47 8.32 -6.84
N ALA A 105 15.17 7.22 -7.15
CA ALA A 105 16.22 6.64 -6.31
C ALA A 105 17.50 7.50 -6.27
N ASP A 106 17.72 8.38 -7.25
CA ASP A 106 18.89 9.28 -7.30
C ASP A 106 18.75 10.50 -6.37
N SER A 107 17.69 10.58 -5.57
CA SER A 107 17.57 11.60 -4.53
C SER A 107 18.66 11.42 -3.46
N ASP A 108 18.93 12.46 -2.67
CA ASP A 108 19.93 12.41 -1.57
C ASP A 108 19.69 11.27 -0.58
N ILE A 109 18.45 10.78 -0.49
CA ILE A 109 18.04 9.66 0.35
C ILE A 109 18.41 8.30 -0.28
N GLY A 110 18.51 8.20 -1.60
CA GLY A 110 18.99 6.99 -2.30
C GLY A 110 17.93 5.92 -2.55
N VAL A 111 16.65 6.19 -2.26
CA VAL A 111 15.52 5.28 -2.52
C VAL A 111 14.24 6.08 -2.84
N PRO A 112 13.29 5.53 -3.60
CA PRO A 112 11.94 6.10 -3.72
C PRO A 112 11.24 6.06 -2.36
N TYR A 113 10.47 7.10 -2.02
CA TYR A 113 9.85 7.20 -0.71
C TYR A 113 8.60 8.09 -0.65
N ILE A 114 7.77 7.85 0.36
CA ILE A 114 6.79 8.80 0.88
C ILE A 114 7.12 9.06 2.34
N LEU A 115 7.28 10.33 2.70
CA LEU A 115 7.41 10.84 4.05
C LEU A 115 6.09 11.49 4.45
N MET A 116 5.42 10.94 5.45
CA MET A 116 4.06 11.32 5.82
C MET A 116 3.80 11.22 7.33
N SER A 117 2.70 11.79 7.81
CA SER A 117 2.27 11.65 9.20
C SER A 117 1.96 10.20 9.57
N LYS A 118 2.20 9.80 10.82
CA LYS A 118 1.70 8.51 11.33
C LYS A 118 0.19 8.60 11.60
N ALA A 119 -0.58 7.65 11.07
CA ALA A 119 -1.99 7.53 11.39
C ALA A 119 -2.17 7.20 12.89
N SER A 120 -3.05 7.94 13.56
CA SER A 120 -3.36 7.73 14.98
C SER A 120 -4.22 6.49 15.19
N GLY A 121 -3.98 5.75 16.27
CA GLY A 121 -4.83 4.65 16.72
C GLY A 121 -4.16 3.28 16.60
N ARG A 122 -4.99 2.23 16.61
CA ARG A 122 -4.57 0.82 16.53
C ARG A 122 -5.21 0.17 15.30
N PRO A 123 -4.49 -0.75 14.63
CA PRO A 123 -5.08 -1.51 13.54
C PRO A 123 -6.20 -2.41 14.08
N LEU A 124 -7.31 -2.50 13.34
CA LEU A 124 -8.46 -3.33 13.72
C LEU A 124 -8.11 -4.81 13.91
N SER A 125 -7.03 -5.28 13.27
CA SER A 125 -6.48 -6.63 13.43
C SER A 125 -5.97 -6.96 14.83
N GLU A 126 -5.80 -5.96 15.71
CA GLU A 126 -5.47 -6.19 17.13
C GLU A 126 -6.71 -6.52 17.98
N TYR A 127 -7.91 -6.42 17.41
CA TYR A 127 -9.18 -6.68 18.08
C TYR A 127 -9.80 -7.99 17.60
N ASP A 128 -10.69 -8.56 18.41
CA ASP A 128 -11.52 -9.72 18.07
C ASP A 128 -12.63 -9.32 17.09
N TRP A 129 -12.20 -8.98 15.87
CA TRP A 129 -13.03 -8.53 14.76
C TRP A 129 -13.54 -9.70 13.91
N ILE A 130 -12.61 -10.56 13.46
CA ILE A 130 -12.94 -11.74 12.66
C ILE A 130 -12.85 -12.95 13.59
N GLU A 131 -13.91 -13.77 13.61
CA GLU A 131 -14.02 -14.96 14.45
C GLU A 131 -13.07 -16.12 14.04
N LEU A 132 -11.96 -15.84 13.34
CA LEU A 132 -10.96 -16.84 12.94
C LEU A 132 -10.38 -17.58 14.13
N SER A 133 -10.33 -16.94 15.30
CA SER A 133 -9.95 -17.55 16.57
C SER A 133 -10.83 -18.76 16.95
N ARG A 134 -12.04 -18.88 16.38
CA ARG A 134 -12.94 -20.03 16.56
C ARG A 134 -12.62 -21.21 15.66
N ILE A 135 -11.80 -21.04 14.63
CA ILE A 135 -11.38 -22.14 13.74
C ILE A 135 -10.36 -23.00 14.49
N GLU A 136 -10.63 -24.31 14.54
CA GLU A 136 -9.73 -25.25 15.20
C GLU A 136 -8.32 -25.19 14.60
N GLY A 137 -7.31 -25.06 15.47
CA GLY A 137 -5.91 -24.98 15.06
C GLY A 137 -5.47 -23.62 14.51
N TYR A 138 -6.32 -22.59 14.56
CA TYR A 138 -5.91 -21.23 14.18
C TYR A 138 -4.76 -20.73 15.07
N PRO A 139 -3.63 -20.26 14.49
CA PRO A 139 -2.50 -19.79 15.26
C PRO A 139 -2.82 -18.40 15.84
N THR A 140 -3.37 -18.38 17.04
CA THR A 140 -3.56 -17.15 17.82
C THR A 140 -2.20 -16.67 18.32
N ARG A 141 -1.44 -15.99 17.45
CA ARG A 141 -0.08 -15.50 17.76
C ARG A 141 -0.07 -14.39 18.81
N ARG A 142 -1.22 -13.75 19.07
CA ARG A 142 -1.41 -12.67 20.04
C ARG A 142 -2.81 -12.75 20.64
N SER A 143 -2.94 -12.42 21.92
CA SER A 143 -4.24 -12.20 22.54
C SER A 143 -4.91 -10.98 21.89
N LEU A 144 -6.10 -11.19 21.32
CA LEU A 144 -6.88 -10.13 20.69
C LEU A 144 -7.58 -9.29 21.77
N LEU A 145 -7.69 -7.99 21.52
CA LEU A 145 -8.43 -7.09 22.38
C LEU A 145 -9.94 -7.35 22.21
N PRO A 146 -10.72 -7.32 23.30
CA PRO A 146 -12.17 -7.46 23.19
C PRO A 146 -12.75 -6.29 22.38
N LEU A 147 -13.80 -6.58 21.62
CA LEU A 147 -14.54 -5.58 20.86
C LEU A 147 -16.03 -5.82 21.07
N THR A 148 -16.71 -4.80 21.61
CA THR A 148 -18.16 -4.89 21.88
C THR A 148 -18.96 -4.76 20.58
N ASP A 149 -20.20 -5.25 20.56
CA ASP A 149 -21.07 -5.06 19.40
C ASP A 149 -21.36 -3.58 19.11
N GLN A 150 -21.40 -2.74 20.15
CA GLN A 150 -21.51 -1.29 20.00
C GLN A 150 -20.29 -0.67 19.31
N ASP A 151 -19.07 -1.13 19.67
CA ASP A 151 -17.86 -0.68 18.99
C ASP A 151 -17.80 -1.20 17.55
N ARG A 152 -18.27 -2.43 17.30
CA ARG A 152 -18.39 -2.98 15.94
C ARG A 152 -19.33 -2.13 15.08
N GLU A 153 -20.51 -1.80 15.62
CA GLU A 153 -21.46 -0.92 14.94
C GLU A 153 -20.85 0.44 14.62
N LYS A 154 -20.11 1.02 15.58
CA LYS A 154 -19.40 2.29 15.38
C LYS A 154 -18.37 2.21 14.25
N VAL A 155 -17.56 1.15 14.21
CA VAL A 155 -16.57 0.93 13.14
C VAL A 155 -17.27 0.79 11.79
N MET A 156 -18.34 0.00 11.70
CA MET A 156 -19.11 -0.18 10.46
C MET A 156 -19.74 1.12 9.98
N LYS A 157 -20.29 1.93 10.88
CA LYS A 157 -20.85 3.24 10.56
C LYS A 157 -19.79 4.21 10.02
N GLN A 158 -18.60 4.22 10.62
CA GLN A 158 -17.48 5.04 10.14
C GLN A 158 -16.98 4.56 8.77
N LEU A 159 -16.87 3.24 8.57
CA LEU A 159 -16.49 2.66 7.29
C LEU A 159 -17.49 3.04 6.19
N GLY A 160 -18.79 2.91 6.46
CA GLY A 160 -19.83 3.32 5.51
C GLY A 160 -19.77 4.83 5.19
N THR A 161 -19.47 5.67 6.18
CA THR A 161 -19.28 7.11 5.96
C THR A 161 -18.08 7.39 5.06
N ILE A 162 -16.95 6.68 5.26
CA ILE A 162 -15.75 6.82 4.43
C ILE A 162 -16.04 6.33 3.00
N MET A 163 -16.68 5.17 2.85
CA MET A 163 -17.05 4.63 1.54
C MET A 163 -17.97 5.57 0.77
N SER A 164 -18.98 6.16 1.42
CA SER A 164 -19.84 7.17 0.80
C SER A 164 -19.08 8.41 0.34
N ARG A 165 -18.12 8.90 1.14
CA ARG A 165 -17.29 10.06 0.76
C ARG A 165 -16.36 9.74 -0.40
N LEU A 166 -15.84 8.51 -0.44
CA LEU A 166 -15.02 8.04 -1.55
C LEU A 166 -15.87 7.88 -2.82
N SER A 167 -17.13 7.45 -2.73
CA SER A 167 -18.00 7.33 -3.91
C SER A 167 -18.37 8.67 -4.53
N ASP A 168 -18.32 9.76 -3.76
CA ASP A 168 -18.52 11.13 -4.27
C ASP A 168 -17.30 11.65 -5.06
N CYS A 169 -16.17 10.94 -5.01
CA CYS A 169 -14.97 11.29 -5.79
C CYS A 169 -15.15 10.80 -7.24
N HIS A 170 -15.58 11.69 -8.13
CA HIS A 170 -15.75 11.41 -9.54
C HIS A 170 -14.61 11.96 -10.38
N PHE A 171 -14.21 11.20 -11.39
CA PHE A 171 -13.22 11.60 -12.38
C PHE A 171 -13.73 11.26 -13.78
N ASP A 172 -13.35 12.07 -14.77
CA ASP A 172 -13.83 11.92 -16.15
C ASP A 172 -13.21 10.70 -16.88
N LYS A 173 -12.18 10.09 -16.29
CA LYS A 173 -11.43 8.97 -16.86
C LYS A 173 -11.15 7.89 -15.83
N ILE A 174 -10.89 6.68 -16.30
CA ILE A 174 -10.46 5.54 -15.50
C ILE A 174 -8.94 5.45 -15.56
N GLY A 175 -8.30 5.50 -14.41
CA GLY A 175 -6.84 5.45 -14.28
C GLY A 175 -6.41 5.72 -12.85
N SER A 176 -5.16 6.14 -12.68
CA SER A 176 -4.61 6.48 -11.37
C SER A 176 -4.33 7.97 -11.25
N LEU A 177 -4.47 8.53 -10.05
CA LEU A 177 -4.27 9.95 -9.81
C LEU A 177 -2.79 10.28 -9.83
N LEU A 178 -2.43 11.34 -10.54
CA LEU A 178 -1.10 11.90 -10.62
C LEU A 178 -1.16 13.39 -10.32
N GLU A 179 -0.01 13.97 -10.00
CA GLU A 179 0.14 15.39 -9.75
C GLU A 179 1.06 16.00 -10.80
N ASN A 180 0.65 17.10 -11.42
CA ASN A 180 1.50 17.83 -12.35
C ASN A 180 2.47 18.78 -11.61
N SER A 181 3.36 19.45 -12.35
CA SER A 181 4.33 20.38 -11.78
C SER A 181 3.73 21.58 -11.02
N HIS A 182 2.43 21.83 -11.19
CA HIS A 182 1.70 22.92 -10.53
C HIS A 182 0.89 22.44 -9.32
N GLY A 183 0.96 21.15 -8.97
CA GLY A 183 0.21 20.59 -7.85
C GLY A 183 -1.22 20.19 -8.18
N ASN A 184 -1.65 20.27 -9.44
CA ASN A 184 -3.00 19.89 -9.83
C ASN A 184 -3.08 18.38 -10.08
N THR A 185 -4.11 17.76 -9.51
CA THR A 185 -4.41 16.34 -9.71
C THR A 185 -5.03 16.09 -11.09
N PHE A 186 -4.60 15.04 -11.77
CA PHE A 186 -5.22 14.54 -12.99
C PHE A 186 -5.19 13.00 -13.03
N VAL A 187 -6.01 12.40 -13.88
CA VAL A 187 -6.01 10.94 -14.10
C VAL A 187 -5.04 10.58 -15.22
N GLY A 188 -4.06 9.72 -14.91
CA GLY A 188 -3.11 9.18 -15.86
C GLY A 188 -3.28 7.67 -16.07
N GLU A 189 -2.17 7.02 -16.39
CA GLU A 189 -2.09 5.56 -16.54
C GLU A 189 -2.73 4.82 -15.35
N CYS A 190 -3.36 3.67 -15.61
CA CYS A 190 -4.03 2.83 -14.65
C CYS A 190 -3.06 1.84 -14.01
N PHE A 191 -2.65 2.10 -12.78
CA PHE A 191 -1.75 1.26 -12.01
C PHE A 191 -2.48 0.18 -11.19
N SER A 192 -3.60 -0.34 -11.71
CA SER A 192 -4.37 -1.35 -10.99
C SER A 192 -3.55 -2.64 -10.80
N PRO A 193 -3.73 -3.36 -9.67
CA PRO A 193 -3.09 -4.66 -9.45
C PRO A 193 -3.26 -5.64 -10.61
N SER A 194 -4.42 -5.62 -11.27
CA SER A 194 -4.73 -6.48 -12.41
C SER A 194 -3.84 -6.20 -13.63
N LEU A 195 -3.39 -4.96 -13.82
CA LEU A 195 -2.54 -4.55 -14.95
C LEU A 195 -1.05 -4.60 -14.64
N LEU A 196 -0.65 -4.56 -13.36
CA LEU A 196 0.75 -4.48 -12.97
C LEU A 196 1.29 -5.73 -12.28
N TRP A 197 0.55 -6.31 -11.33
CA TRP A 197 1.10 -7.38 -10.49
C TRP A 197 1.34 -8.67 -11.29
N GLN A 198 2.17 -9.54 -10.73
CA GLN A 198 2.59 -10.81 -11.35
C GLN A 198 3.31 -10.55 -12.68
N HIS A 199 4.23 -9.58 -12.67
CA HIS A 199 5.03 -9.18 -13.83
C HIS A 199 4.20 -8.68 -15.03
N ARG A 200 2.92 -8.37 -14.86
CA ARG A 200 2.09 -7.83 -15.95
C ARG A 200 2.51 -6.43 -16.35
N ASP A 201 3.26 -5.72 -15.52
CA ASP A 201 3.87 -4.45 -15.89
C ASP A 201 5.04 -4.61 -16.89
N GLU A 202 5.61 -5.80 -17.01
CA GLU A 202 6.67 -6.11 -17.99
C GLU A 202 6.10 -6.47 -19.38
N LEU A 203 4.78 -6.71 -19.48
CA LEU A 203 4.13 -7.03 -20.75
C LEU A 203 4.08 -5.80 -21.68
N GLU A 204 4.60 -5.98 -22.89
CA GLU A 204 4.57 -4.98 -23.95
C GLU A 204 3.18 -4.91 -24.62
N GLY A 205 2.86 -3.77 -25.21
CA GLY A 205 1.62 -3.59 -25.98
C GLY A 205 0.32 -3.54 -25.16
N ILE A 206 0.39 -3.66 -23.83
CA ILE A 206 -0.76 -3.47 -22.95
C ILE A 206 -1.06 -1.98 -22.81
N ASP A 207 -2.19 -1.53 -23.37
CA ASP A 207 -2.72 -0.20 -23.13
C ASP A 207 -3.10 -0.08 -21.65
N ARG A 208 -2.51 0.86 -20.93
CA ARG A 208 -2.79 1.12 -19.51
C ARG A 208 -3.55 2.43 -19.31
N GLY A 209 -4.09 3.04 -20.36
CA GLY A 209 -4.92 4.23 -20.26
C GLY A 209 -4.12 5.52 -20.06
N PRO A 210 -4.76 6.60 -19.55
CA PRO A 210 -6.10 6.64 -18.96
C PRO A 210 -7.19 6.29 -19.97
N PHE A 211 -8.29 5.70 -19.49
CA PHE A 211 -9.41 5.26 -20.34
C PHE A 211 -10.59 6.23 -20.22
N ASP A 212 -11.20 6.60 -21.34
CA ASP A 212 -12.39 7.45 -21.37
C ASP A 212 -13.68 6.64 -21.16
N GLN A 213 -13.65 5.34 -21.45
CA GLN A 213 -14.81 4.45 -21.38
C GLN A 213 -14.47 3.15 -20.66
N GLU A 214 -15.43 2.59 -19.92
CA GLU A 214 -15.28 1.31 -19.23
C GLU A 214 -14.90 0.17 -20.19
N SER A 215 -15.43 0.18 -21.41
CA SER A 215 -15.13 -0.82 -22.43
C SER A 215 -13.65 -0.87 -22.81
N GLN A 216 -12.96 0.27 -22.85
CA GLN A 216 -11.51 0.33 -23.12
C GLN A 216 -10.72 -0.28 -21.95
N HIS A 217 -11.09 0.05 -20.71
CA HIS A 217 -10.47 -0.53 -19.52
C HIS A 217 -10.66 -2.05 -19.46
N LEU A 218 -11.87 -2.55 -19.74
CA LEU A 218 -12.13 -3.99 -19.79
C LEU A 218 -11.35 -4.69 -20.91
N GLN A 219 -11.24 -4.08 -22.09
CA GLN A 219 -10.42 -4.60 -23.19
C GLN A 219 -8.94 -4.67 -22.84
N SER A 220 -8.42 -3.65 -22.15
CA SER A 220 -7.06 -3.65 -21.61
C SER A 220 -6.84 -4.81 -20.63
N LEU A 221 -7.77 -5.02 -19.68
CA LEU A 221 -7.69 -6.14 -18.73
C LEU A 221 -7.71 -7.51 -19.43
N VAL A 222 -8.60 -7.69 -20.41
CA VAL A 222 -8.65 -8.92 -21.21
C VAL A 222 -7.33 -9.14 -21.95
N SER A 223 -6.76 -8.08 -22.53
CA SER A 223 -5.49 -8.14 -23.25
C SER A 223 -4.34 -8.52 -22.30
N ALA A 224 -4.26 -7.88 -21.13
CA ALA A 224 -3.25 -8.17 -20.12
C ALA A 224 -3.34 -9.61 -19.59
N PHE A 225 -4.56 -10.11 -19.36
CA PHE A 225 -4.76 -11.49 -18.89
C PHE A 225 -4.48 -12.52 -19.98
N LYS A 226 -4.82 -12.22 -21.24
CA LYS A 226 -4.46 -13.07 -22.38
C LYS A 226 -2.95 -13.14 -22.56
N ALA A 227 -2.28 -11.98 -22.61
CA ALA A 227 -0.83 -11.91 -22.74
C ALA A 227 -0.12 -12.60 -21.56
N HIS A 228 -0.61 -12.41 -20.33
CA HIS A 228 -0.09 -13.18 -19.19
C HIS A 228 -0.20 -14.69 -19.41
N ALA A 229 -1.35 -15.19 -19.88
CA ALA A 229 -1.53 -16.62 -20.14
C ALA A 229 -0.66 -17.15 -21.29
N GLU A 230 -0.27 -16.29 -22.24
CA GLU A 230 0.56 -16.63 -23.40
C GLU A 230 2.07 -16.51 -23.10
N GLU A 231 2.49 -15.54 -22.28
CA GLU A 231 3.89 -15.11 -22.14
C GLU A 231 4.47 -15.31 -20.74
N LEU A 232 3.63 -15.37 -19.69
CA LEU A 232 4.07 -15.44 -18.29
C LEU A 232 3.73 -16.79 -17.65
N PRO A 233 4.47 -17.21 -16.61
CA PRO A 233 4.16 -18.44 -15.88
C PRO A 233 2.81 -18.33 -15.16
N LEU A 234 1.95 -19.33 -15.38
CA LEU A 234 0.72 -19.47 -14.61
C LEU A 234 1.03 -20.07 -13.23
N SER A 235 0.75 -19.30 -12.18
CA SER A 235 0.70 -19.77 -10.80
C SER A 235 -0.75 -19.79 -10.27
N PRO A 236 -1.04 -20.55 -9.22
CA PRO A 236 -2.21 -20.31 -8.39
C PRO A 236 -2.35 -18.81 -8.06
N HIS A 237 -3.58 -18.31 -8.10
CA HIS A 237 -3.91 -16.89 -7.89
C HIS A 237 -3.35 -15.90 -8.94
N SER A 238 -2.85 -16.37 -10.10
CA SER A 238 -2.45 -15.48 -11.22
C SER A 238 -3.60 -14.64 -11.76
N PHE A 239 -4.81 -15.19 -11.71
CA PHE A 239 -6.07 -14.48 -11.86
C PHE A 239 -6.77 -14.52 -10.50
N PHE A 240 -7.40 -13.42 -10.09
CA PHE A 240 -8.11 -13.34 -8.80
C PHE A 240 -9.23 -14.41 -8.74
N ALA A 241 -8.88 -15.61 -8.28
CA ALA A 241 -9.82 -16.63 -7.88
C ALA A 241 -10.36 -16.27 -6.49
N PRO A 242 -11.59 -16.65 -6.15
CA PRO A 242 -12.08 -16.50 -4.78
C PRO A 242 -11.07 -17.13 -3.82
N ILE A 243 -10.62 -16.35 -2.84
CA ILE A 243 -9.82 -16.88 -1.73
C ILE A 243 -10.76 -17.84 -0.99
N PRO A 244 -10.40 -19.11 -0.82
CA PRO A 244 -11.23 -20.06 -0.08
C PRO A 244 -11.64 -19.50 1.28
N ASP A 245 -12.89 -19.71 1.70
CA ASP A 245 -13.34 -19.26 3.01
C ASP A 245 -12.76 -20.18 4.09
N PRO A 246 -11.98 -19.68 5.07
CA PRO A 246 -11.47 -20.50 6.17
C PRO A 246 -12.54 -21.31 6.92
N PHE A 247 -13.79 -20.84 6.98
CA PHE A 247 -14.89 -21.52 7.68
C PHE A 247 -15.50 -22.68 6.87
N GLU A 248 -15.16 -22.81 5.58
CA GLU A 248 -15.54 -23.98 4.77
C GLU A 248 -14.61 -25.19 5.00
N TYR A 249 -13.56 -25.02 5.80
CA TYR A 249 -12.59 -26.07 6.12
C TYR A 249 -12.76 -26.58 7.55
N PRO A 250 -12.52 -27.88 7.80
CA PRO A 250 -12.69 -28.45 9.13
C PRO A 250 -11.72 -27.89 10.17
N ASN A 251 -10.55 -27.40 9.74
CA ASN A 251 -9.55 -26.79 10.61
C ASN A 251 -8.59 -25.90 9.80
N TRP A 252 -7.81 -25.10 10.53
CA TRP A 252 -6.86 -24.16 9.95
C TRP A 252 -5.80 -24.82 9.09
N THR A 253 -5.33 -26.01 9.46
CA THR A 253 -4.34 -26.76 8.68
C THR A 253 -4.86 -27.12 7.29
N SER A 254 -6.12 -27.56 7.21
CA SER A 254 -6.76 -27.93 5.94
C SER A 254 -6.99 -26.70 5.05
N TYR A 255 -7.43 -25.58 5.64
CA TYR A 255 -7.52 -24.30 4.95
C TYR A 255 -6.15 -23.87 4.39
N ARG A 256 -5.09 -23.91 5.21
CA ARG A 256 -3.73 -23.54 4.81
C ARG A 256 -3.23 -24.38 3.64
N GLN A 257 -3.46 -25.70 3.68
CA GLN A 257 -3.09 -26.58 2.57
C GLN A 257 -3.82 -26.27 1.26
N ALA A 258 -5.00 -25.64 1.32
CA ALA A 258 -5.75 -25.25 0.13
C ALA A 258 -5.27 -23.91 -0.45
N VAL A 259 -4.80 -22.98 0.38
CA VAL A 259 -4.34 -21.64 -0.04
C VAL A 259 -2.84 -21.52 -0.29
N GLU A 260 -2.03 -22.48 0.17
CA GLU A 260 -0.57 -22.49 -0.01
C GLU A 260 -0.11 -23.23 -1.27
N ARG A 261 -1.04 -23.73 -2.10
CA ARG A 261 -0.73 -24.49 -3.32
C ARG A 261 -0.59 -23.60 -4.53
#